data_AF-A0A2B7WI55-F1
#
_entry.id   AF-A0A2B7WI55-F1
#
_cell.length_a   1.000
_cell.length_b   1.000
_cell.length_c   1.000
_cell.angle_alpha   90.00
_cell.angle_beta   90.00
_cell.angle_gamma   90.00
#
_symmetry.space_group_name_H-M   'P 1'
#
loop_
_entity.id
_entity.type
_entity.pdbx_description
1 polymer ?
#
loop_
_entity_poly.entity_id
_entity_poly.type
_entity_poly.pdbx_seq_one_letter_code
_entity_poly.pdbx_strand_id
1 'polypeptide(L)'
;MDTSNSTYLIPWLEKRSEEIARIQLPIGPNPLLGVDIRDVSAIVRAIDNSSWSLFQHIPFAAWVLKALGEEEDLIDSFLFHHDILAFRLYCRLQRCCSKEKEGIKSQLLEAASDMGGFTRSVISGGICGNNGACIDIGFIINPLARLFARPIDGSLDNIIGILEVRYQCKYHLQRDFNTAFEFRTDTSFFHALTTVSLADFAISITHRDSRSFEDYILLAKDFNRLNLCWNDRCEEVMESLQVRPELLAMLLELALRLYELRNFYALTAIVHGVDKAGHRVAIPSELRHIVLSKNYQNYRNELQNGPALPFLFPALVDLESGTQARAQYGLETAEYEACRRKIICSLREVFAFMSYKPEVLEITSCAPEAQGAGIAERVRGALESFCCI
;
A
#
# COMPACT_ATOMS: atom_id res chain seq x y z
N MET A 1 -25.64 16.76 14.68
CA MET A 1 -24.30 16.85 14.08
C MET A 1 -23.53 17.86 14.91
N ASP A 2 -22.47 17.42 15.60
CA ASP A 2 -21.66 18.30 16.45
C ASP A 2 -20.96 19.35 15.59
N THR A 3 -21.04 20.61 16.03
CA THR A 3 -20.72 21.83 15.28
C THR A 3 -19.23 22.15 15.19
N SER A 4 -18.35 21.38 15.83
CA SER A 4 -16.91 21.65 15.87
C SER A 4 -16.21 21.32 14.55
N ASN A 5 -16.50 20.18 13.92
CA ASN A 5 -15.96 19.81 12.61
C ASN A 5 -16.39 20.79 11.52
N SER A 6 -17.59 21.37 11.65
CA SER A 6 -18.19 22.30 10.68
C SER A 6 -17.47 23.65 10.59
N THR A 7 -16.76 24.09 11.62
CA THR A 7 -16.19 25.46 11.64
C THR A 7 -14.93 25.60 10.79
N TYR A 8 -14.16 24.52 10.64
CA TYR A 8 -12.90 24.52 9.86
C TYR A 8 -13.03 23.81 8.51
N LEU A 9 -13.91 22.82 8.43
CA LEU A 9 -14.14 22.09 7.17
C LEU A 9 -14.83 22.98 6.13
N ILE A 10 -15.81 23.78 6.53
CA ILE A 10 -16.59 24.62 5.60
C ILE A 10 -15.71 25.66 4.89
N PRO A 11 -14.88 26.47 5.56
CA PRO A 11 -14.01 27.44 4.88
C PRO A 11 -12.98 26.78 3.94
N TRP A 12 -12.46 25.60 4.31
CA TRP A 12 -11.56 24.83 3.43
C TRP A 12 -12.29 24.36 2.18
N LEU A 13 -13.52 23.85 2.33
CA LEU A 13 -14.35 23.38 1.22
C LEU A 13 -14.84 24.51 0.32
N GLU A 14 -15.24 25.66 0.85
CA GLU A 14 -15.71 26.81 0.06
C GLU A 14 -14.62 27.28 -0.91
N LYS A 15 -13.38 27.45 -0.39
CA LYS A 15 -12.24 27.85 -1.21
C LYS A 15 -11.94 26.82 -2.32
N ARG A 16 -11.99 25.53 -1.99
CA ARG A 16 -11.70 24.45 -2.95
C ARG A 16 -12.84 24.21 -3.94
N SER A 17 -14.09 24.44 -3.55
CA SER A 17 -15.26 24.30 -4.42
C SER A 17 -15.18 25.25 -5.62
N GLU A 18 -14.76 26.50 -5.40
CA GLU A 18 -14.52 27.44 -6.52
C GLU A 18 -13.39 26.99 -7.45
N GLU A 19 -12.34 26.36 -6.91
CA GLU A 19 -11.24 25.81 -7.69
C GLU A 19 -11.72 24.60 -8.53
N ILE A 20 -12.51 23.72 -7.93
CA ILE A 20 -13.07 22.52 -8.57
C ILE A 20 -14.05 22.89 -9.68
N ALA A 21 -14.93 23.88 -9.45
CA ALA A 21 -15.91 24.32 -10.43
C ALA A 21 -15.30 24.83 -11.75
N ARG A 22 -14.00 25.19 -11.73
CA ARG A 22 -13.26 25.62 -12.93
C ARG A 22 -12.61 24.46 -13.67
N ILE A 23 -12.53 23.27 -13.08
CA ILE A 23 -11.95 22.09 -13.69
C ILE A 23 -12.93 21.55 -14.72
N GLN A 24 -12.48 21.48 -15.97
CA GLN A 24 -13.18 20.74 -17.02
C GLN A 24 -12.46 19.43 -17.25
N LEU A 25 -13.19 18.33 -17.15
CA LEU A 25 -12.65 17.04 -17.54
C LEU A 25 -12.31 17.07 -19.04
N PRO A 26 -11.14 16.56 -19.45
CA PRO A 26 -10.75 16.49 -20.86
C PRO A 26 -11.51 15.36 -21.57
N ILE A 27 -12.83 15.45 -21.61
CA ILE A 27 -13.70 14.52 -22.34
C ILE A 27 -13.49 14.78 -23.83
N GLY A 28 -12.50 14.08 -24.38
CA GLY A 28 -12.13 14.15 -25.78
C GLY A 28 -13.07 13.38 -26.70
N PRO A 29 -12.67 13.18 -27.97
CA PRO A 29 -13.43 12.34 -28.90
C PRO A 29 -13.57 10.90 -28.36
N ASN A 30 -14.56 10.18 -28.85
CA ASN A 30 -14.84 8.81 -28.44
C ASN A 30 -13.55 7.94 -28.48
N PRO A 31 -13.05 7.42 -27.34
CA PRO A 31 -11.80 6.66 -27.31
C PRO A 31 -11.91 5.32 -28.07
N LEU A 32 -13.13 4.85 -28.32
CA LEU A 32 -13.41 3.67 -29.13
C LEU A 32 -13.56 3.99 -30.62
N LEU A 33 -13.38 5.23 -31.07
CA LEU A 33 -13.46 5.58 -32.48
C LEU A 33 -12.25 5.00 -33.23
N GLY A 34 -12.50 4.28 -34.33
CA GLY A 34 -11.44 3.68 -35.16
C GLY A 34 -10.77 2.43 -34.59
N VAL A 35 -11.02 2.06 -33.33
CA VAL A 35 -10.56 0.79 -32.74
C VAL A 35 -11.39 -0.36 -33.32
N ASP A 36 -10.79 -1.46 -33.77
CA ASP A 36 -11.52 -2.66 -34.24
C ASP A 36 -12.19 -3.38 -33.05
N ILE A 37 -13.44 -3.87 -33.23
CA ILE A 37 -14.16 -4.61 -32.19
C ILE A 37 -13.53 -5.99 -31.92
N ARG A 38 -12.76 -6.51 -32.88
CA ARG A 38 -12.02 -7.77 -32.78
C ARG A 38 -10.68 -7.62 -32.06
N ASP A 39 -10.14 -6.40 -31.99
CA ASP A 39 -8.91 -6.12 -31.26
C ASP A 39 -9.24 -5.82 -29.78
N VAL A 40 -9.47 -6.90 -29.04
CA VAL A 40 -9.80 -6.86 -27.61
C VAL A 40 -8.76 -6.07 -26.82
N SER A 41 -7.48 -6.28 -27.10
CA SER A 41 -6.40 -5.57 -26.40
C SER A 41 -6.43 -4.06 -26.65
N ALA A 42 -6.72 -3.63 -27.89
CA ALA A 42 -6.86 -2.21 -28.19
C ALA A 42 -8.09 -1.59 -27.51
N ILE A 43 -9.22 -2.30 -27.43
CA ILE A 43 -10.42 -1.82 -26.73
C ILE A 43 -10.13 -1.60 -25.25
N VAL A 44 -9.57 -2.62 -24.58
CA VAL A 44 -9.27 -2.58 -23.15
C VAL A 44 -8.31 -1.43 -22.84
N ARG A 45 -7.23 -1.28 -23.63
CA ARG A 45 -6.27 -0.18 -23.45
C ARG A 45 -6.88 1.19 -23.73
N ALA A 46 -7.77 1.31 -24.72
CA ALA A 46 -8.42 2.58 -25.03
C ALA A 46 -9.35 3.04 -23.89
N ILE A 47 -10.13 2.11 -23.32
CA ILE A 47 -10.97 2.37 -22.16
C ILE A 47 -10.08 2.74 -20.97
N ASP A 48 -9.06 1.94 -20.68
CA ASP A 48 -8.19 2.15 -19.52
C ASP A 48 -7.43 3.49 -19.58
N ASN A 49 -6.86 3.84 -20.74
CA ASN A 49 -6.23 5.13 -20.95
C ASN A 49 -7.21 6.28 -20.72
N SER A 50 -8.45 6.17 -21.23
CA SER A 50 -9.47 7.20 -21.05
C SER A 50 -9.90 7.31 -19.58
N SER A 51 -10.17 6.18 -18.91
CA SER A 51 -10.59 6.12 -17.51
C SER A 51 -9.53 6.69 -16.58
N TRP A 52 -8.29 6.24 -16.74
CA TRP A 52 -7.15 6.72 -15.96
C TRP A 52 -6.91 8.21 -16.18
N SER A 53 -6.87 8.66 -17.44
CA SER A 53 -6.64 10.06 -17.75
C SER A 53 -7.69 10.98 -17.12
N LEU A 54 -8.97 10.60 -17.12
CA LEU A 54 -10.01 11.41 -16.50
C LEU A 54 -9.91 11.40 -14.97
N PHE A 55 -9.62 10.24 -14.38
CA PHE A 55 -9.50 10.09 -12.94
C PHE A 55 -8.38 10.97 -12.36
N GLN A 56 -7.25 11.11 -13.07
CA GLN A 56 -6.14 11.99 -12.68
C GLN A 56 -6.50 13.49 -12.64
N HIS A 57 -7.64 13.90 -13.23
CA HIS A 57 -8.12 15.28 -13.18
C HIS A 57 -9.07 15.55 -12.02
N ILE A 58 -9.48 14.54 -11.26
CA ILE A 58 -10.40 14.70 -10.13
C ILE A 58 -9.57 14.98 -8.88
N PRO A 59 -9.60 16.22 -8.34
CA PRO A 59 -8.83 16.53 -7.15
C PRO A 59 -9.41 15.83 -5.92
N PHE A 60 -8.57 15.62 -4.90
CA PHE A 60 -8.99 15.03 -3.64
C PHE A 60 -10.21 15.72 -3.02
N ALA A 61 -10.27 17.06 -3.10
CA ALA A 61 -11.36 17.84 -2.55
C ALA A 61 -12.74 17.52 -3.17
N ALA A 62 -12.82 17.14 -4.45
CA ALA A 62 -14.08 16.71 -5.06
C ALA A 62 -14.58 15.40 -4.43
N TRP A 63 -13.68 14.46 -4.13
CA TRP A 63 -14.02 13.23 -3.42
C TRP A 63 -14.51 13.49 -2.00
N VAL A 64 -13.92 14.48 -1.32
CA VAL A 64 -14.37 14.89 0.02
C VAL A 64 -15.78 15.48 -0.04
N LEU A 65 -16.05 16.39 -0.98
CA LEU A 65 -17.39 16.99 -1.17
C LEU A 65 -18.45 15.91 -1.41
N LYS A 66 -18.18 15.00 -2.36
CA LYS A 66 -19.09 13.87 -2.63
C LYS A 66 -19.29 12.95 -1.43
N ALA A 67 -18.25 12.73 -0.61
CA ALA A 67 -18.34 11.94 0.62
C ALA A 67 -19.15 12.62 1.74
N LEU A 68 -19.26 13.94 1.71
CA LEU A 68 -20.13 14.71 2.60
C LEU A 68 -21.58 14.77 2.11
N GLY A 69 -21.86 14.26 0.92
CA GLY A 69 -23.19 14.24 0.31
C GLY A 69 -23.49 15.45 -0.57
N GLU A 70 -22.50 16.29 -0.87
CA GLU A 70 -22.66 17.40 -1.81
C GLU A 70 -22.79 16.89 -3.25
N GLU A 71 -23.56 17.63 -4.06
CA GLU A 71 -23.58 17.43 -5.51
C GLU A 71 -22.25 17.92 -6.09
N GLU A 72 -21.59 17.08 -6.89
CA GLU A 72 -20.25 17.37 -7.40
C GLU A 72 -20.20 16.99 -8.88
N ASP A 73 -20.48 17.99 -9.72
CA ASP A 73 -20.59 17.89 -11.18
C ASP A 73 -19.38 17.22 -11.81
N LEU A 74 -18.18 17.40 -11.24
CA LEU A 74 -16.96 16.81 -11.75
C LEU A 74 -16.98 15.28 -11.64
N ILE A 75 -17.43 14.75 -10.50
CA ILE A 75 -17.56 13.30 -10.27
C ILE A 75 -18.74 12.76 -11.07
N ASP A 76 -19.85 13.49 -11.14
CA ASP A 76 -21.01 13.06 -11.92
C ASP A 76 -20.71 13.02 -13.43
N SER A 77 -19.94 13.99 -13.94
CA SER A 77 -19.40 13.98 -15.31
C SER A 77 -18.46 12.81 -15.56
N PHE A 78 -17.62 12.47 -14.58
CA PHE A 78 -16.75 11.29 -14.65
C PHE A 78 -17.56 10.00 -14.75
N LEU A 79 -18.56 9.80 -13.89
CA LEU A 79 -19.43 8.62 -13.94
C LEU A 79 -20.19 8.53 -15.26
N PHE A 80 -20.80 9.64 -15.68
CA PHE A 80 -21.56 9.72 -16.93
C PHE A 80 -20.72 9.39 -18.16
N HIS A 81 -19.45 9.82 -18.20
CA HIS A 81 -18.54 9.44 -19.29
C HIS A 81 -18.35 7.92 -19.37
N HIS A 82 -18.20 7.25 -18.24
CA HIS A 82 -18.01 5.80 -18.23
C HIS A 82 -19.27 5.03 -18.61
N ASP A 83 -20.45 5.53 -18.25
CA ASP A 83 -21.73 5.00 -18.74
C ASP A 83 -21.83 5.13 -20.27
N ILE A 84 -21.42 6.26 -20.82
CA ILE A 84 -21.34 6.46 -22.28
C ILE A 84 -20.37 5.45 -22.91
N LEU A 85 -19.20 5.20 -22.32
CA LEU A 85 -18.24 4.22 -22.83
C LEU A 85 -18.82 2.81 -22.82
N ALA A 86 -19.46 2.41 -21.71
CA ALA A 86 -20.10 1.11 -21.58
C ALA A 86 -21.20 0.95 -22.64
N PHE A 87 -22.07 1.95 -22.80
CA PHE A 87 -23.12 1.95 -23.82
C PHE A 87 -22.56 1.87 -25.24
N ARG A 88 -21.50 2.61 -25.55
CA ARG A 88 -20.84 2.56 -26.87
C ARG A 88 -20.26 1.17 -27.14
N LEU A 89 -19.60 0.56 -26.16
CA LEU A 89 -19.10 -0.81 -26.27
C LEU A 89 -20.26 -1.80 -26.50
N TYR A 90 -21.34 -1.68 -25.73
CA TYR A 90 -22.55 -2.47 -25.93
C TYR A 90 -23.09 -2.36 -27.36
N CYS A 91 -23.30 -1.14 -27.87
CA CYS A 91 -23.79 -0.93 -29.24
C CYS A 91 -22.88 -1.57 -30.30
N ARG A 92 -21.57 -1.53 -30.10
CA ARG A 92 -20.61 -2.17 -31.01
C ARG A 92 -20.68 -3.69 -30.96
N LEU A 93 -20.81 -4.27 -29.76
CA LEU A 93 -20.99 -5.71 -29.58
C LEU A 93 -22.30 -6.21 -30.21
N GLN A 94 -23.36 -5.40 -30.18
CA GLN A 94 -24.64 -5.76 -30.83
C GLN A 94 -24.58 -5.81 -32.35
N ARG A 95 -23.57 -5.20 -32.98
CA ARG A 95 -23.37 -5.27 -34.44
C ARG A 95 -22.63 -6.53 -34.89
N CYS A 96 -22.07 -7.29 -33.95
CA CYS A 96 -21.37 -8.54 -34.24
C CYS A 96 -22.36 -9.69 -34.40
N CYS A 97 -22.01 -10.72 -35.18
CA CYS A 97 -22.81 -11.93 -35.23
C CYS A 97 -22.75 -12.69 -33.89
N SER A 98 -23.79 -13.47 -33.55
CA SER A 98 -23.94 -14.07 -32.21
C SER A 98 -22.74 -14.93 -31.78
N LYS A 99 -22.15 -15.71 -32.70
CA LYS A 99 -21.01 -16.59 -32.40
C LYS A 99 -19.73 -15.80 -32.11
N GLU A 100 -19.49 -14.74 -32.88
CA GLU A 100 -18.32 -13.86 -32.71
C GLU A 100 -18.46 -13.01 -31.44
N LYS A 101 -19.66 -12.50 -31.18
CA LYS A 101 -19.98 -11.68 -30.02
C LYS A 101 -19.64 -12.38 -28.69
N GLU A 102 -20.04 -13.63 -28.52
CA GLU A 102 -19.74 -14.36 -27.28
C GLU A 102 -18.24 -14.63 -27.12
N GLY A 103 -17.52 -14.93 -28.21
CA GLY A 103 -16.06 -15.05 -28.17
C GLY A 103 -15.37 -13.74 -27.74
N ILE A 104 -15.79 -12.60 -28.31
CA ILE A 104 -15.24 -11.28 -27.96
C ILE A 104 -15.55 -10.92 -26.49
N LYS A 105 -16.77 -11.21 -26.00
CA LYS A 105 -17.14 -10.95 -24.59
C LYS A 105 -16.24 -11.70 -23.62
N SER A 106 -16.02 -13.00 -23.85
CA SER A 106 -15.14 -13.81 -22.99
C SER A 106 -13.71 -13.26 -22.98
N GLN A 107 -13.17 -12.92 -24.15
CA GLN A 107 -11.83 -12.34 -24.27
C GLN A 107 -11.73 -10.95 -23.61
N LEU A 108 -12.78 -10.12 -23.70
CA LEU A 108 -12.83 -8.82 -23.02
C LEU A 108 -12.79 -8.96 -21.50
N LEU A 109 -13.53 -9.92 -20.94
CA LEU A 109 -13.52 -10.17 -19.49
C LEU A 109 -12.15 -10.67 -19.01
N GLU A 110 -11.54 -11.58 -19.78
CA GLU A 110 -10.20 -12.09 -19.50
C GLU A 110 -9.16 -10.96 -19.58
N ALA A 111 -9.13 -10.20 -20.67
CA ALA A 111 -8.17 -9.10 -20.83
C ALA A 111 -8.41 -7.96 -19.82
N ALA A 112 -9.61 -7.82 -19.27
CA ALA A 112 -9.92 -6.84 -18.24
C ALA A 112 -9.54 -7.29 -16.83
N SER A 113 -9.32 -8.59 -16.57
CA SER A 113 -9.09 -9.09 -15.20
C SER A 113 -7.92 -8.39 -14.50
N ASP A 114 -6.91 -8.05 -15.29
CA ASP A 114 -5.64 -7.47 -14.85
C ASP A 114 -5.64 -5.93 -14.94
N MET A 115 -6.78 -5.32 -15.23
CA MET A 115 -6.93 -3.87 -15.41
C MET A 115 -7.57 -3.20 -14.19
N GLY A 116 -7.47 -1.87 -14.13
CA GLY A 116 -8.07 -1.06 -13.07
C GLY A 116 -9.58 -1.26 -12.93
N GLY A 117 -10.12 -0.99 -11.74
CA GLY A 117 -11.54 -1.21 -11.43
C GLY A 117 -12.51 -0.49 -12.37
N PHE A 118 -12.18 0.74 -12.79
CA PHE A 118 -13.01 1.51 -13.72
C PHE A 118 -13.13 0.84 -15.09
N THR A 119 -12.02 0.35 -15.64
CA THR A 119 -11.97 -0.37 -16.93
C THR A 119 -12.81 -1.64 -16.85
N ARG A 120 -12.68 -2.41 -15.76
CA ARG A 120 -13.46 -3.62 -15.51
C ARG A 120 -14.96 -3.33 -15.44
N SER A 121 -15.36 -2.26 -14.76
CA SER A 121 -16.77 -1.83 -14.68
C SER A 121 -17.33 -1.44 -16.05
N VAL A 122 -16.60 -0.65 -16.84
CA VAL A 122 -17.04 -0.26 -18.20
C VAL A 122 -17.22 -1.49 -19.10
N ILE A 123 -16.27 -2.42 -19.07
CA ILE A 123 -16.32 -3.63 -19.89
C ILE A 123 -17.48 -4.53 -19.46
N SER A 124 -17.61 -4.78 -18.16
CA SER A 124 -18.73 -5.55 -17.60
C SER A 124 -20.07 -4.90 -17.95
N GLY A 125 -20.16 -3.58 -17.83
CA GLY A 125 -21.34 -2.81 -18.21
C GLY A 125 -21.66 -2.91 -19.70
N GLY A 126 -20.67 -2.76 -20.57
CA GLY A 126 -20.85 -2.90 -22.02
C GLY A 126 -21.26 -4.31 -22.46
N ILE A 127 -20.84 -5.35 -21.74
CA ILE A 127 -21.23 -6.74 -22.01
C ILE A 127 -22.67 -7.01 -21.57
N CYS A 128 -23.05 -6.53 -20.38
CA CYS A 128 -24.36 -6.75 -19.77
C CYS A 128 -25.46 -5.81 -20.29
N GLY A 129 -25.11 -4.67 -20.90
CA GLY A 129 -26.06 -3.65 -21.38
C GLY A 129 -26.64 -2.79 -20.25
N ASN A 130 -27.90 -2.35 -20.36
CA ASN A 130 -28.57 -1.46 -19.39
C ASN A 130 -28.70 -2.01 -17.96
N ASN A 131 -28.33 -3.28 -17.72
CA ASN A 131 -28.26 -3.90 -16.39
C ASN A 131 -26.81 -4.04 -15.89
N GLY A 132 -25.87 -3.35 -16.53
CA GLY A 132 -24.45 -3.37 -16.24
C GLY A 132 -24.08 -2.75 -14.89
N ALA A 133 -22.97 -3.21 -14.31
CA ALA A 133 -22.44 -2.62 -13.09
C ALA A 133 -22.01 -1.16 -13.34
N CYS A 134 -22.53 -0.24 -12.51
CA CYS A 134 -22.02 1.12 -12.41
C CYS A 134 -20.56 1.08 -11.94
N ILE A 135 -19.80 2.14 -12.23
CA ILE A 135 -18.50 2.32 -11.61
C ILE A 135 -18.63 2.39 -10.10
N ASP A 136 -17.85 1.57 -9.40
CA ASP A 136 -17.74 1.63 -7.95
C ASP A 136 -16.70 2.69 -7.54
N ILE A 137 -17.20 3.80 -7.00
CA ILE A 137 -16.39 4.84 -6.34
C ILE A 137 -16.44 4.75 -4.81
N GLY A 138 -17.17 3.77 -4.27
CA GLY A 138 -17.36 3.57 -2.84
C GLY A 138 -16.05 3.31 -2.11
N PHE A 139 -15.05 2.73 -2.78
CA PHE A 139 -13.72 2.52 -2.19
C PHE A 139 -13.03 3.83 -1.78
N ILE A 140 -13.37 4.99 -2.35
CA ILE A 140 -12.89 6.31 -1.92
C ILE A 140 -13.92 7.01 -1.04
N ILE A 141 -15.19 7.03 -1.47
CA ILE A 141 -16.25 7.79 -0.81
C ILE A 141 -16.56 7.25 0.59
N ASN A 142 -16.74 5.94 0.72
CA ASN A 142 -17.18 5.33 1.98
C ASN A 142 -16.18 5.54 3.13
N PRO A 143 -14.86 5.32 2.97
CA PRO A 143 -13.93 5.59 4.06
C PRO A 143 -13.85 7.08 4.42
N LEU A 144 -13.95 8.00 3.45
CA LEU A 144 -14.02 9.43 3.73
C LEU A 144 -15.29 9.81 4.49
N ALA A 145 -16.45 9.31 4.06
CA ALA A 145 -17.72 9.55 4.74
C ALA A 145 -17.67 9.06 6.20
N ARG A 146 -17.08 7.88 6.45
CA ARG A 146 -16.88 7.35 7.81
C ARG A 146 -15.94 8.20 8.66
N LEU A 147 -14.88 8.76 8.05
CA LEU A 147 -13.95 9.67 8.72
C LEU A 147 -14.68 10.95 9.17
N PHE A 148 -15.39 11.61 8.25
CA PHE A 148 -16.05 12.89 8.54
C PHE A 148 -17.35 12.76 9.34
N ALA A 149 -17.94 11.56 9.42
CA ALA A 149 -19.10 11.29 10.27
C ALA A 149 -18.79 11.32 11.78
N ARG A 150 -17.51 11.35 12.17
CA ARG A 150 -17.08 11.36 13.57
C ARG A 150 -16.28 12.64 13.87
N PRO A 151 -16.24 13.10 15.14
CA PRO A 151 -15.31 14.14 15.55
C PRO A 151 -13.88 13.76 15.17
N ILE A 152 -13.15 14.72 14.61
CA ILE A 152 -11.78 14.50 14.15
C ILE A 152 -10.81 14.88 15.27
N ASP A 153 -10.02 13.92 15.72
CA ASP A 153 -9.01 14.13 16.76
C ASP A 153 -7.72 14.72 16.16
N GLY A 154 -7.52 16.02 16.36
CA GLY A 154 -6.32 16.74 15.93
C GLY A 154 -6.63 17.92 15.01
N SER A 155 -5.61 18.39 14.29
CA SER A 155 -5.77 19.48 13.32
C SER A 155 -6.37 18.95 12.02
N LEU A 156 -7.59 19.40 11.70
CA LEU A 156 -8.31 19.03 10.49
C LEU A 156 -7.50 19.34 9.23
N ASP A 157 -6.88 20.52 9.15
CA ASP A 157 -6.08 20.93 8.00
C ASP A 157 -4.92 19.96 7.74
N ASN A 158 -4.25 19.50 8.79
CA ASN A 158 -3.16 18.53 8.65
C ASN A 158 -3.68 17.16 8.21
N ILE A 159 -4.82 16.71 8.74
CA ILE A 159 -5.43 15.43 8.36
C ILE A 159 -5.84 15.46 6.90
N ILE A 160 -6.54 16.51 6.47
CA ILE A 160 -6.93 16.68 5.06
C ILE A 160 -5.69 16.77 4.17
N GLY A 161 -4.66 17.51 4.56
CA GLY A 161 -3.40 17.60 3.81
C GLY A 161 -2.72 16.25 3.65
N ILE A 162 -2.68 15.41 4.70
CA ILE A 162 -2.09 14.07 4.65
C ILE A 162 -2.87 13.18 3.69
N LEU A 163 -4.20 13.23 3.75
CA LEU A 163 -5.07 12.46 2.86
C LEU A 163 -4.95 12.95 1.41
N GLU A 164 -4.79 14.26 1.17
CA GLU A 164 -4.54 14.81 -0.16
C GLU A 164 -3.21 14.28 -0.72
N VAL A 165 -2.11 14.35 0.04
CA VAL A 165 -0.80 13.80 -0.38
C VAL A 165 -0.90 12.30 -0.68
N ARG A 166 -1.59 11.55 0.19
CA ARG A 166 -1.82 10.11 0.01
C ARG A 166 -2.62 9.82 -1.25
N TYR A 167 -3.67 10.58 -1.50
CA TYR A 167 -4.47 10.50 -2.72
C TYR A 167 -3.59 10.72 -3.96
N GLN A 168 -2.78 11.79 -3.97
CA GLN A 168 -1.86 12.08 -5.08
C GLN A 168 -0.85 10.95 -5.30
N CYS A 169 -0.23 10.43 -4.23
CA CYS A 169 0.76 9.36 -4.34
C CYS A 169 0.16 8.05 -4.88
N LYS A 170 -1.04 7.70 -4.42
CA LYS A 170 -1.70 6.44 -4.78
C LYS A 170 -2.40 6.49 -6.14
N TYR A 171 -2.96 7.63 -6.51
CA TYR A 171 -3.89 7.73 -7.64
C TYR A 171 -3.44 8.66 -8.75
N HIS A 172 -2.40 9.46 -8.57
CA HIS A 172 -1.83 10.25 -9.66
C HIS A 172 -0.48 9.68 -10.13
N LEU A 173 0.32 9.16 -9.20
CA LEU A 173 1.64 8.60 -9.50
C LEU A 173 1.62 7.09 -9.84
N GLN A 174 0.59 6.36 -9.41
CA GLN A 174 0.49 4.90 -9.60
C GLN A 174 -0.76 4.54 -10.39
N ARG A 175 -0.57 4.00 -11.60
CA ARG A 175 -1.67 3.56 -12.47
C ARG A 175 -2.31 2.25 -12.02
N ASP A 176 -1.54 1.40 -11.34
CA ASP A 176 -1.97 0.09 -10.87
C ASP A 176 -2.43 0.17 -9.40
N PHE A 177 -3.62 0.75 -9.20
CA PHE A 177 -4.27 0.76 -7.89
C PHE A 177 -5.44 -0.21 -7.88
N ASN A 178 -5.53 -1.01 -6.83
CA ASN A 178 -6.58 -1.99 -6.68
C ASN A 178 -7.80 -1.38 -5.99
N THR A 179 -8.90 -1.23 -6.73
CA THR A 179 -10.19 -0.72 -6.24
C THR A 179 -10.89 -1.65 -5.25
N ALA A 180 -10.40 -2.88 -5.06
CA ALA A 180 -10.89 -3.78 -4.01
C ALA A 180 -10.44 -3.34 -2.61
N PHE A 181 -9.43 -2.47 -2.52
CA PHE A 181 -8.98 -1.90 -1.24
C PHE A 181 -9.49 -0.47 -1.11
N GLU A 182 -10.11 -0.19 0.04
CA GLU A 182 -10.55 1.15 0.39
C GLU A 182 -9.37 2.14 0.46
N PHE A 183 -9.68 3.41 0.23
CA PHE A 183 -8.77 4.51 0.48
C PHE A 183 -8.44 4.58 1.97
N ARG A 184 -7.14 4.53 2.29
CA ARG A 184 -6.65 4.55 3.67
C ARG A 184 -6.89 5.94 4.26
N THR A 185 -7.78 6.03 5.24
CA THR A 185 -8.03 7.27 6.00
C THR A 185 -7.37 7.28 7.37
N ASP A 186 -6.61 6.23 7.72
CA ASP A 186 -5.89 6.20 9.00
C ASP A 186 -4.82 7.29 9.06
N THR A 187 -4.84 8.05 10.14
CA THR A 187 -3.84 9.07 10.48
C THR A 187 -3.34 8.87 11.90
N SER A 188 -3.46 7.65 12.43
CA SER A 188 -3.15 7.33 13.83
C SER A 188 -1.66 7.55 14.14
N PHE A 189 -0.78 7.26 13.18
CA PHE A 189 0.65 7.51 13.31
C PHE A 189 0.96 9.00 13.48
N PHE A 190 0.38 9.85 12.63
CA PHE A 190 0.54 11.30 12.72
C PHE A 190 -0.02 11.85 14.03
N HIS A 191 -1.21 11.38 14.42
CA HIS A 191 -1.82 11.78 15.67
C HIS A 191 -0.90 11.43 16.86
N ALA A 192 -0.46 10.17 16.96
CA ALA A 192 0.43 9.73 18.03
C ALA A 192 1.78 10.48 18.04
N LEU A 193 2.35 10.78 16.87
CA LEU A 193 3.59 11.55 16.76
C LEU A 193 3.45 12.96 17.37
N THR A 194 2.25 13.54 17.34
CA THR A 194 2.00 14.92 17.78
C THR A 194 1.35 15.03 19.16
N THR A 195 0.81 13.94 19.71
CA THR A 195 0.08 13.95 20.99
C THR A 195 0.71 13.07 22.08
N VAL A 196 1.56 12.12 21.72
CA VAL A 196 2.22 11.19 22.65
C VAL A 196 3.70 11.53 22.79
N SER A 197 4.29 11.27 23.96
CA SER A 197 5.75 11.40 24.12
C SER A 197 6.46 10.44 23.15
N LEU A 198 7.59 10.87 22.56
CA LEU A 198 8.29 10.03 21.59
C LEU A 198 8.80 8.71 22.19
N ALA A 199 9.11 8.70 23.49
CA ALA A 199 9.50 7.49 24.21
C ALA A 199 8.34 6.50 24.34
N ASP A 200 7.17 6.96 24.80
CA ASP A 200 5.98 6.11 24.92
C ASP A 200 5.49 5.64 23.55
N PHE A 201 5.62 6.50 22.52
CA PHE A 201 5.26 6.13 21.17
C PHE A 201 6.18 5.04 20.61
N ALA A 202 7.50 5.16 20.81
CA ALA A 202 8.46 4.12 20.42
C ALA A 202 8.19 2.77 21.11
N ILE A 203 7.86 2.79 22.40
CA ILE A 203 7.47 1.61 23.18
C ILE A 203 6.18 1.00 22.61
N SER A 204 5.16 1.83 22.36
CA SER A 204 3.88 1.40 21.79
C SER A 204 4.02 0.73 20.41
N ILE A 205 4.81 1.34 19.50
CA ILE A 205 5.13 0.76 18.20
C ILE A 205 5.83 -0.58 18.37
N THR A 206 6.82 -0.64 19.26
CA THR A 206 7.61 -1.85 19.51
C THR A 206 6.76 -2.99 20.07
N HIS A 207 5.83 -2.72 20.99
CA HIS A 207 4.89 -3.73 21.46
C HIS A 207 3.93 -4.21 20.36
N ARG A 208 3.42 -3.29 19.54
CA ARG A 208 2.51 -3.63 18.42
C ARG A 208 3.22 -4.51 17.39
N ASP A 209 4.44 -4.14 17.02
CA ASP A 209 5.25 -4.88 16.08
C ASP A 209 5.64 -6.24 16.67
N SER A 210 6.06 -6.33 17.94
CA SER A 210 6.34 -7.62 18.61
C SER A 210 5.16 -8.59 18.54
N ARG A 211 3.96 -8.11 18.89
CA ARG A 211 2.74 -8.95 18.77
C ARG A 211 2.48 -9.37 17.34
N SER A 212 2.72 -8.50 16.36
CA SER A 212 2.53 -8.82 14.94
C SER A 212 3.52 -9.89 14.46
N PHE A 213 4.76 -9.83 14.93
CA PHE A 213 5.78 -10.85 14.67
C PHE A 213 5.48 -12.18 15.38
N GLU A 214 4.99 -12.16 16.62
CA GLU A 214 4.56 -13.35 17.36
C GLU A 214 3.40 -14.06 16.66
N ASP A 215 2.36 -13.31 16.29
CA ASP A 215 1.24 -13.81 15.51
C ASP A 215 1.70 -14.45 14.19
N TYR A 216 2.69 -13.85 13.54
CA TYR A 216 3.24 -14.33 12.28
C TYR A 216 4.03 -15.64 12.47
N ILE A 217 5.00 -15.66 13.39
CA ILE A 217 5.90 -16.81 13.62
C ILE A 217 5.14 -18.02 14.17
N LEU A 218 4.19 -17.81 15.09
CA LEU A 218 3.48 -18.90 15.76
C LEU A 218 2.34 -19.47 14.91
N LEU A 219 1.73 -18.65 14.05
CA LEU A 219 0.53 -19.04 13.29
C LEU A 219 0.77 -19.22 11.78
N ALA A 220 2.01 -19.09 11.31
CA ALA A 220 2.38 -19.21 9.90
C ALA A 220 1.47 -18.36 8.97
N LYS A 221 1.15 -17.14 9.42
CA LYS A 221 0.33 -16.19 8.66
C LYS A 221 1.11 -15.61 7.48
N ASP A 222 0.44 -14.85 6.63
CA ASP A 222 1.01 -14.25 5.42
C ASP A 222 2.06 -13.14 5.73
N PHE A 223 3.31 -13.34 5.30
CA PHE A 223 4.40 -12.35 5.39
C PHE A 223 4.03 -11.02 4.71
N ASN A 224 3.15 -11.05 3.70
CA ASN A 224 2.74 -9.86 2.99
C ASN A 224 2.13 -8.80 3.91
N ARG A 225 1.49 -9.22 5.02
CA ARG A 225 0.93 -8.26 5.99
C ARG A 225 1.99 -7.44 6.71
N LEU A 226 3.11 -8.06 7.12
CA LEU A 226 4.21 -7.31 7.72
C LEU A 226 4.84 -6.38 6.67
N ASN A 227 5.01 -6.85 5.43
CA ASN A 227 5.51 -5.96 4.38
C ASN A 227 4.58 -4.76 4.11
N LEU A 228 3.26 -4.98 4.08
CA LEU A 228 2.26 -3.92 3.94
C LEU A 228 2.33 -2.93 5.10
N CYS A 229 2.36 -3.39 6.35
CA CYS A 229 2.49 -2.52 7.52
C CYS A 229 3.78 -1.68 7.51
N TRP A 230 4.89 -2.24 7.03
CA TRP A 230 6.15 -1.51 6.88
C TRP A 230 6.04 -0.42 5.82
N ASN A 231 5.45 -0.75 4.66
CA ASN A 231 5.22 0.21 3.58
C ASN A 231 4.25 1.32 4.00
N ASP A 232 3.15 0.98 4.67
CA ASP A 232 2.18 1.94 5.19
C ASP A 232 2.86 2.96 6.10
N ARG A 233 3.72 2.50 7.03
CA ARG A 233 4.47 3.37 7.94
C ARG A 233 5.47 4.27 7.20
N CYS A 234 6.16 3.73 6.20
CA CYS A 234 7.07 4.50 5.35
C CYS A 234 6.31 5.62 4.61
N GLU A 235 5.12 5.31 4.09
CA GLU A 235 4.25 6.28 3.44
C GLU A 235 3.71 7.33 4.41
N GLU A 236 3.24 6.93 5.59
CA GLU A 236 2.73 7.86 6.61
C GLU A 236 3.78 8.88 7.05
N VAL A 237 5.04 8.45 7.17
CA VAL A 237 6.18 9.34 7.49
C VAL A 237 6.41 10.33 6.36
N MET A 238 6.43 9.86 5.12
CA MET A 238 6.62 10.70 3.93
C MET A 238 5.47 11.70 3.78
N GLU A 239 4.22 11.25 3.89
CA GLU A 239 3.02 12.07 3.84
C GLU A 239 3.03 13.16 4.92
N SER A 240 3.37 12.78 6.16
CA SER A 240 3.47 13.71 7.29
C SER A 240 4.51 14.81 7.04
N LEU A 241 5.65 14.47 6.45
CA LEU A 241 6.72 15.43 6.13
C LEU A 241 6.38 16.36 4.97
N GLN A 242 5.63 15.89 3.98
CA GLN A 242 5.16 16.76 2.90
C GLN A 242 4.18 17.83 3.40
N VAL A 243 3.36 17.48 4.39
CA VAL A 243 2.38 18.42 4.98
C VAL A 243 3.04 19.30 6.05
N ARG A 244 3.91 18.72 6.87
CA ARG A 244 4.58 19.39 8.00
C ARG A 244 6.08 19.06 8.05
N PRO A 245 6.92 19.79 7.27
CA PRO A 245 8.36 19.57 7.27
C PRO A 245 9.01 19.74 8.66
N GLU A 246 8.40 20.50 9.56
CA GLU A 246 8.89 20.69 10.93
C GLU A 246 8.88 19.40 11.79
N LEU A 247 8.15 18.36 11.37
CA LEU A 247 8.13 17.07 12.08
C LEU A 247 9.42 16.26 11.89
N LEU A 248 10.31 16.68 10.99
CA LEU A 248 11.56 15.97 10.67
C LEU A 248 12.39 15.65 11.91
N ALA A 249 12.59 16.63 12.80
CA ALA A 249 13.38 16.42 14.01
C ALA A 249 12.75 15.36 14.93
N MET A 250 11.43 15.40 15.12
CA MET A 250 10.71 14.42 15.96
C MET A 250 10.73 13.01 15.36
N LEU A 251 10.63 12.89 14.03
CA LEU A 251 10.72 11.60 13.34
C LEU A 251 12.11 10.97 13.46
N LEU A 252 13.16 11.78 13.34
CA LEU A 252 14.53 11.31 13.53
C LEU A 252 14.83 10.94 14.99
N GLU A 253 14.28 11.70 15.96
CA GLU A 253 14.36 11.31 17.36
C GLU A 253 13.59 10.02 17.64
N LEU A 254 12.37 9.86 17.12
CA LEU A 254 11.60 8.63 17.22
C LEU A 254 12.36 7.43 16.64
N ALA A 255 13.01 7.62 15.49
CA ALA A 255 13.86 6.62 14.87
C ALA A 255 15.04 6.22 15.78
N LEU A 256 15.72 7.19 16.41
CA LEU A 256 16.78 6.91 17.39
C LEU A 256 16.27 6.13 18.62
N ARG A 257 15.08 6.45 19.14
CA ARG A 257 14.46 5.66 20.22
C ARG A 257 14.14 4.23 19.80
N LEU A 258 13.65 4.03 18.58
CA LEU A 258 13.41 2.69 18.04
C LEU A 258 14.72 1.91 17.83
N TYR A 259 15.81 2.59 17.50
CA TYR A 259 17.15 2.00 17.46
C TYR A 259 17.60 1.52 18.86
N GLU A 260 17.41 2.33 19.90
CA GLU A 260 17.69 1.95 21.30
C GLU A 260 16.87 0.73 21.75
N LEU A 261 15.59 0.69 21.36
CA LEU A 261 14.69 -0.46 21.60
C LEU A 261 14.98 -1.66 20.69
N ARG A 262 15.97 -1.57 19.79
CA ARG A 262 16.32 -2.58 18.80
C ARG A 262 15.12 -3.00 17.94
N ASN A 263 14.21 -2.06 17.67
CA ASN A 263 13.12 -2.23 16.71
C ASN A 263 13.56 -1.77 15.31
N PHE A 264 14.39 -2.59 14.66
CA PHE A 264 14.90 -2.29 13.32
C PHE A 264 13.81 -2.29 12.25
N TYR A 265 12.74 -3.05 12.47
CA TYR A 265 11.57 -3.06 11.59
C TYR A 265 10.91 -1.68 11.48
N ALA A 266 10.50 -1.07 12.60
CA ALA A 266 9.91 0.27 12.58
C ALA A 266 10.91 1.36 12.24
N LEU A 267 12.13 1.26 12.78
CA LEU A 267 13.20 2.21 12.52
C LEU A 267 13.43 2.39 11.02
N THR A 268 13.61 1.27 10.30
CA THR A 268 13.90 1.32 8.87
C THR A 268 12.74 1.91 8.08
N ALA A 269 11.50 1.61 8.43
CA ALA A 269 10.33 2.23 7.78
C ALA A 269 10.36 3.76 7.90
N ILE A 270 10.69 4.29 9.09
CA ILE A 270 10.79 5.74 9.31
C ILE A 270 11.95 6.34 8.50
N VAL A 271 13.13 5.73 8.56
CA VAL A 271 14.32 6.23 7.84
C VAL A 271 14.07 6.23 6.32
N HIS A 272 13.44 5.19 5.79
CA HIS A 272 13.05 5.13 4.37
C HIS A 272 11.99 6.17 4.02
N GLY A 273 11.00 6.42 4.88
CA GLY A 273 10.00 7.47 4.69
C GLY A 273 10.62 8.87 4.63
N VAL A 274 11.59 9.14 5.52
CA VAL A 274 12.36 10.40 5.54
C VAL A 274 13.19 10.57 4.25
N ASP A 275 13.83 9.50 3.78
CA ASP A 275 14.58 9.53 2.51
C ASP A 275 13.64 9.77 1.32
N LYS A 276 12.50 9.07 1.27
CA LYS A 276 11.47 9.22 0.24
C LYS A 276 10.87 10.64 0.20
N ALA A 277 10.81 11.32 1.35
CA ALA A 277 10.43 12.73 1.44
C ALA A 277 11.53 13.72 0.99
N GLY A 278 12.71 13.24 0.59
CA GLY A 278 13.82 14.07 0.11
C GLY A 278 14.76 14.57 1.22
N HIS A 279 14.65 14.05 2.44
CA HIS A 279 15.41 14.51 3.62
C HIS A 279 16.61 13.61 3.97
N ARG A 280 17.15 12.87 2.99
CA ARG A 280 18.26 11.92 3.18
C ARG A 280 19.46 12.47 3.96
N VAL A 281 19.80 13.73 3.72
CA VAL A 281 20.98 14.40 4.31
C VAL A 281 20.80 14.63 5.81
N ALA A 282 19.56 14.78 6.28
CA ALA A 282 19.25 15.03 7.68
C ALA A 282 19.30 13.76 8.55
N ILE A 283 19.29 12.57 7.94
CA ILE A 283 19.32 11.30 8.67
C ILE A 283 20.65 11.18 9.43
N PRO A 284 20.65 10.95 10.75
CA PRO A 284 21.87 10.77 11.54
C PRO A 284 22.79 9.68 10.98
N SER A 285 24.09 9.82 11.19
CA SER A 285 25.11 8.88 10.70
C SER A 285 24.86 7.45 11.18
N GLU A 286 24.42 7.31 12.42
CA GLU A 286 24.15 6.05 13.11
C GLU A 286 23.03 5.31 12.39
N LEU A 287 21.94 6.00 12.07
CA LEU A 287 20.80 5.42 11.35
C LEU A 287 21.13 5.14 9.89
N ARG A 288 21.86 6.05 9.22
CA ARG A 288 22.35 5.82 7.84
C ARG A 288 23.26 4.61 7.77
N HIS A 289 24.11 4.40 8.78
CA HIS A 289 25.03 3.26 8.84
C HIS A 289 24.29 1.93 8.79
N ILE A 290 23.13 1.83 9.46
CA ILE A 290 22.26 0.64 9.44
C ILE A 290 21.62 0.44 8.07
N VAL A 291 20.97 1.47 7.54
CA VAL A 291 20.05 1.34 6.40
C VAL A 291 20.75 1.39 5.03
N LEU A 292 21.87 2.12 4.91
CA LEU A 292 22.51 2.41 3.61
C LEU A 292 23.76 1.55 3.32
N SER A 293 24.00 0.50 4.11
CA SER A 293 25.13 -0.40 3.90
C SER A 293 24.88 -1.40 2.76
N LYS A 294 25.92 -1.72 1.98
CA LYS A 294 25.82 -2.70 0.90
C LYS A 294 25.34 -4.05 1.46
N ASN A 295 24.25 -4.58 0.90
CA ASN A 295 23.62 -5.83 1.36
C ASN A 295 23.20 -5.82 2.84
N TYR A 296 22.99 -4.63 3.43
CA TYR A 296 22.59 -4.46 4.82
C TYR A 296 23.60 -5.05 5.83
N GLN A 297 24.88 -5.11 5.47
CA GLN A 297 25.90 -5.76 6.31
C GLN A 297 25.99 -5.16 7.71
N ASN A 298 25.91 -3.84 7.83
CA ASN A 298 26.00 -3.17 9.12
C ASN A 298 24.77 -3.47 9.98
N TYR A 299 23.58 -3.50 9.38
CA TYR A 299 22.36 -3.96 10.04
C TYR A 299 22.51 -5.42 10.53
N ARG A 300 23.01 -6.32 9.69
CA ARG A 300 23.20 -7.74 10.05
C ARG A 300 24.20 -7.90 11.20
N ASN A 301 25.26 -7.10 11.22
CA ASN A 301 26.21 -7.08 12.34
C ASN A 301 25.54 -6.58 13.62
N GLU A 302 24.79 -5.49 13.56
CA GLU A 302 24.06 -4.96 14.73
C GLU A 302 22.99 -5.93 15.26
N LEU A 303 22.36 -6.69 14.38
CA LEU A 303 21.38 -7.70 14.76
C LEU A 303 22.01 -8.80 15.64
N GLN A 304 23.30 -9.11 15.46
CA GLN A 304 24.00 -10.13 16.26
C GLN A 304 24.28 -9.68 17.71
N ASN A 305 24.18 -8.40 18.00
CA ASN A 305 24.48 -7.84 19.33
C ASN A 305 23.40 -8.09 20.39
N GLY A 306 22.29 -8.74 20.05
CA GLY A 306 21.24 -9.11 21.00
C GLY A 306 19.84 -9.17 20.40
N PRO A 307 18.81 -9.40 21.21
CA PRO A 307 17.43 -9.51 20.75
C PRO A 307 16.92 -8.26 20.06
N ALA A 308 16.16 -8.40 18.97
CA ALA A 308 15.71 -7.27 18.16
C ALA A 308 14.55 -7.64 17.22
N LEU A 309 13.64 -6.70 16.94
CA LEU A 309 12.67 -6.85 15.86
C LEU A 309 13.36 -6.65 14.51
N PRO A 310 13.41 -7.67 13.64
CA PRO A 310 14.26 -7.65 12.47
C PRO A 310 13.64 -6.86 11.32
N PHE A 311 14.49 -6.18 10.55
CA PHE A 311 14.10 -5.61 9.27
C PHE A 311 13.96 -6.75 8.25
N LEU A 312 12.78 -6.89 7.65
CA LEU A 312 12.43 -8.07 6.83
C LEU A 312 12.97 -8.02 5.40
N PHE A 313 13.16 -6.82 4.84
CA PHE A 313 13.52 -6.66 3.43
C PHE A 313 14.80 -7.42 3.00
N PRO A 314 15.90 -7.45 3.78
CA PRO A 314 17.08 -8.24 3.43
C PRO A 314 16.77 -9.73 3.28
N ALA A 315 15.87 -10.27 4.12
CA ALA A 315 15.45 -11.67 4.03
C ALA A 315 14.54 -11.93 2.82
N LEU A 316 13.65 -10.98 2.47
CA LEU A 316 12.79 -11.07 1.29
C LEU A 316 13.62 -11.07 -0.01
N VAL A 317 14.61 -10.18 -0.13
CA VAL A 317 15.51 -10.12 -1.31
C VAL A 317 16.29 -11.42 -1.47
N ASP A 318 16.73 -12.02 -0.37
CA ASP A 318 17.45 -13.29 -0.40
C ASP A 318 16.55 -14.46 -0.81
N LEU A 319 15.29 -14.45 -0.37
CA LEU A 319 14.28 -15.43 -0.78
C LEU A 319 13.98 -15.34 -2.28
N GLU A 320 13.72 -14.14 -2.81
CA GLU A 320 13.50 -13.92 -4.24
C GLU A 320 14.72 -14.33 -5.09
N SER A 321 15.93 -14.03 -4.61
CA SER A 321 17.15 -14.44 -5.31
C SER A 321 17.28 -15.97 -5.39
N GLY A 322 16.82 -16.69 -4.36
CA GLY A 322 16.82 -18.16 -4.37
C GLY A 322 15.74 -18.77 -5.25
N THR A 323 14.54 -18.17 -5.33
CA THR A 323 13.49 -18.64 -6.26
C THR A 323 13.93 -18.47 -7.70
N GLN A 324 14.55 -17.34 -8.05
CA GLN A 324 15.13 -17.09 -9.36
C GLN A 324 16.27 -18.07 -9.68
N ALA A 325 17.19 -18.29 -8.74
CA ALA A 325 18.29 -19.24 -8.93
C ALA A 325 17.79 -20.68 -9.12
N ARG A 326 16.75 -21.08 -8.39
CA ARG A 326 16.10 -22.39 -8.57
C ARG A 326 15.53 -22.55 -9.97
N ALA A 327 14.83 -21.53 -10.47
CA ALA A 327 14.23 -21.53 -11.81
C ALA A 327 15.28 -21.55 -12.93
N GLN A 328 16.41 -20.88 -12.72
CA GLN A 328 17.46 -20.72 -13.74
C GLN A 328 18.46 -21.88 -13.79
N TYR A 329 18.90 -22.37 -12.63
CA TYR A 329 20.03 -23.31 -12.53
C TYR A 329 19.63 -24.72 -12.07
N GLY A 330 18.43 -24.89 -11.50
CA GLY A 330 18.00 -26.18 -10.93
C GLY A 330 18.62 -26.48 -9.55
N LEU A 331 18.06 -27.48 -8.86
CA LEU A 331 18.27 -27.73 -7.42
C LEU A 331 19.66 -28.26 -7.04
N GLU A 332 20.47 -28.73 -7.99
CA GLU A 332 21.76 -29.42 -7.73
C GLU A 332 22.99 -28.58 -8.09
N THR A 333 22.81 -27.28 -8.33
CA THR A 333 23.90 -26.38 -8.73
C THR A 333 24.57 -25.71 -7.54
N ALA A 334 25.86 -25.41 -7.68
CA ALA A 334 26.63 -24.70 -6.66
C ALA A 334 26.06 -23.29 -6.40
N GLU A 335 25.50 -22.68 -7.44
CA GLU A 335 24.81 -21.39 -7.43
C GLU A 335 23.54 -21.44 -6.59
N TYR A 336 22.67 -22.45 -6.80
CA TYR A 336 21.49 -22.64 -5.97
C TYR A 336 21.85 -22.94 -4.51
N GLU A 337 22.87 -23.77 -4.26
CA GLU A 337 23.33 -24.07 -2.89
C GLU A 337 23.92 -22.83 -2.17
N ALA A 338 24.57 -21.93 -2.89
CA ALA A 338 25.01 -20.65 -2.34
C ALA A 338 23.80 -19.77 -1.95
N CYS A 339 22.79 -19.65 -2.82
CA CYS A 339 21.55 -18.93 -2.51
C CYS A 339 20.80 -19.56 -1.33
N ARG A 340 20.68 -20.89 -1.30
CA ARG A 340 20.02 -21.64 -0.23
C ARG A 340 20.69 -21.39 1.13
N ARG A 341 22.02 -21.41 1.21
CA ARG A 341 22.75 -21.05 2.43
C ARG A 341 22.45 -19.62 2.87
N LYS A 342 22.41 -18.67 1.93
CA LYS A 342 22.08 -17.27 2.20
C LYS A 342 20.67 -17.12 2.79
N ILE A 343 19.69 -17.81 2.20
CA ILE A 343 18.30 -17.84 2.71
C ILE A 343 18.25 -18.40 4.14
N ILE A 344 18.93 -19.52 4.40
CA ILE A 344 18.94 -20.12 5.75
C ILE A 344 19.55 -19.15 6.77
N CYS A 345 20.61 -18.43 6.41
CA CYS A 345 21.17 -17.38 7.26
C CYS A 345 20.18 -16.24 7.53
N SER A 346 19.52 -15.72 6.50
CA SER A 346 18.54 -14.63 6.65
C SER A 346 17.28 -15.06 7.41
N LEU A 347 16.86 -16.31 7.28
CA LEU A 347 15.79 -16.86 8.12
C LEU A 347 16.24 -16.95 9.57
N ARG A 348 17.46 -17.44 9.83
CA ARG A 348 18.01 -17.46 11.20
C ARG A 348 18.10 -16.07 11.81
N GLU A 349 18.39 -15.03 11.03
CA GLU A 349 18.35 -13.64 11.46
C GLU A 349 16.92 -13.21 11.86
N VAL A 350 15.91 -13.56 11.06
CA VAL A 350 14.50 -13.31 11.40
C VAL A 350 14.07 -14.06 12.66
N PHE A 351 14.57 -15.28 12.88
CA PHE A 351 14.27 -16.09 14.07
C PHE A 351 15.13 -15.76 15.29
N ALA A 352 16.25 -15.05 15.13
CA ALA A 352 17.04 -14.52 16.25
C ALA A 352 16.19 -13.56 17.12
N PHE A 353 15.13 -12.97 16.54
CA PHE A 353 14.06 -12.26 17.24
C PHE A 353 13.43 -13.06 18.40
N MET A 354 13.39 -14.39 18.35
CA MET A 354 12.77 -15.21 19.42
C MET A 354 13.50 -15.10 20.78
N SER A 355 14.68 -14.47 20.82
CA SER A 355 15.39 -14.09 22.04
C SER A 355 14.84 -12.81 22.71
N TYR A 356 13.88 -12.11 22.08
CA TYR A 356 13.30 -10.84 22.54
C TYR A 356 12.35 -10.98 23.74
N LYS A 357 12.13 -12.20 24.25
CA LYS A 357 11.33 -12.43 25.46
C LYS A 357 12.09 -11.98 26.71
N PRO A 358 11.62 -10.96 27.45
CA PRO A 358 12.19 -10.61 28.76
C PRO A 358 11.88 -11.67 29.83
N GLU A 359 10.91 -12.56 29.59
CA GLU A 359 10.33 -13.46 30.59
C GLU A 359 10.84 -14.92 30.53
N VAL A 360 11.84 -15.24 29.70
CA VAL A 360 12.38 -16.62 29.58
C VAL A 360 13.74 -16.80 30.28
N LEU A 361 14.15 -15.85 31.12
CA LEU A 361 15.39 -15.96 31.91
C LEU A 361 15.20 -16.57 33.31
N GLU A 362 13.97 -16.93 33.69
CA GLU A 362 13.70 -17.72 34.89
C GLU A 362 12.93 -18.99 34.52
N ILE A 363 13.60 -19.97 33.92
CA ILE A 363 13.42 -21.41 34.20
C ILE A 363 14.69 -22.10 33.67
N THR A 364 15.50 -22.50 34.64
CA THR A 364 16.50 -23.58 34.64
C THR A 364 16.93 -24.20 33.31
N SER A 365 18.25 -24.16 33.09
CA SER A 365 19.07 -25.02 32.24
C SER A 365 18.36 -26.25 31.65
N CYS A 366 18.01 -26.18 30.37
CA CYS A 366 17.98 -27.34 29.47
C CYS A 366 18.25 -26.86 28.03
N ALA A 367 19.03 -27.66 27.32
CA ALA A 367 19.71 -27.33 26.07
C ALA A 367 18.80 -26.77 24.94
N PRO A 368 19.31 -25.88 24.06
CA PRO A 368 18.53 -25.15 23.06
C PRO A 368 18.17 -25.95 21.79
N GLU A 369 18.50 -27.24 21.69
CA GLU A 369 18.50 -27.94 20.40
C GLU A 369 17.14 -28.53 19.96
N ALA A 370 16.17 -28.71 20.86
CA ALA A 370 14.95 -29.47 20.55
C ALA A 370 13.76 -28.61 20.06
N GLN A 371 13.67 -27.32 20.41
CA GLN A 371 12.55 -26.46 20.00
C GLN A 371 12.77 -25.77 18.64
N GLY A 372 14.03 -25.56 18.22
CA GLY A 372 14.36 -24.94 16.93
C GLY A 372 14.06 -25.83 15.71
N ALA A 373 14.13 -27.16 15.87
CA ALA A 373 13.91 -28.11 14.78
C ALA A 373 12.45 -28.13 14.29
N GLY A 374 11.48 -28.14 15.21
CA GLY A 374 10.05 -28.14 14.85
C GLY A 374 9.55 -26.82 14.25
N ILE A 375 10.24 -25.71 14.50
CA ILE A 375 9.94 -24.39 13.92
C ILE A 375 10.57 -24.29 12.52
N ALA A 376 11.81 -24.75 12.35
CA ALA A 376 12.47 -24.82 11.06
C ALA A 376 11.70 -25.69 10.03
N GLU A 377 11.02 -26.74 10.50
CA GLU A 377 10.22 -27.64 9.66
C GLU A 377 8.85 -27.07 9.28
N ARG A 378 8.18 -26.33 10.18
CA ARG A 378 6.93 -25.59 9.85
C ARG A 378 7.18 -24.43 8.89
N VAL A 379 8.31 -23.76 9.03
CA VAL A 379 8.75 -22.67 8.15
C VAL A 379 9.19 -23.21 6.80
N ARG A 380 9.83 -24.38 6.76
CA ARG A 380 10.07 -25.11 5.50
C ARG A 380 8.75 -25.38 4.78
N GLY A 381 7.72 -25.86 5.48
CA GLY A 381 6.39 -26.06 4.89
C GLY A 381 5.71 -24.77 4.40
N ALA A 382 5.86 -23.65 5.12
CA ALA A 382 5.34 -22.34 4.72
C ALA A 382 6.12 -21.70 3.55
N LEU A 383 7.41 -22.01 3.40
CA LEU A 383 8.26 -21.53 2.31
C LEU A 383 8.21 -22.43 1.06
N GLU A 384 7.95 -23.73 1.24
CA GLU A 384 7.66 -24.66 0.15
C GLU A 384 6.33 -24.33 -0.55
N SER A 385 5.33 -23.78 0.17
CA SER A 385 4.11 -23.27 -0.47
C SER A 385 4.34 -21.97 -1.25
N PHE A 386 5.35 -21.16 -0.86
CA PHE A 386 5.78 -19.95 -1.58
C PHE A 386 6.57 -20.27 -2.85
N CYS A 387 7.19 -21.45 -2.95
CA CYS A 387 7.94 -21.89 -4.13
C CYS A 387 7.06 -22.61 -5.19
N CYS A 388 5.73 -22.61 -5.00
CA CYS A 388 4.76 -23.25 -5.88
C CYS A 388 3.74 -22.28 -6.50
N ILE A 389 4.05 -20.97 -6.54
CA ILE A 389 3.34 -19.99 -7.36
C ILE A 389 4.28 -19.55 -8.47
#